data_AF-A0A6N7HTZ1-F1
#
_entry.id   AF-A0A6N7HTZ1-F1
#
_cell.length_a   1.000
_cell.length_b   1.000
_cell.length_c   1.000
_cell.angle_alpha   90.00
_cell.angle_beta   90.00
_cell.angle_gamma   90.00
#
_symmetry.space_group_name_H-M   'P 1'
#
loop_
_entity.id
_entity.type
_entity.pdbx_description
1 polymer ?
#
loop_
_entity_poly.entity_id
_entity_poly.type
_entity_poly.pdbx_seq_one_letter_code
_entity_poly.pdbx_strand_id
1 'polypeptide(L)'
;MNEVKVDFGALEGLSGDIDSRNKAVQNHLETLGNQIKKLEGIWEGSANEGFQAQKTQWFTSADDLNQVLAKIAVAVKTANENYGTTEGANAKRFGG
;
A
#
# COMPACT_ATOMS: atom_id res chain seq x y z
N MET A 1 -15.54 28.52 -6.56
CA MET A 1 -15.17 27.44 -7.50
C MET A 1 -13.67 27.13 -7.57
N ASN A 2 -12.76 27.92 -6.97
CA ASN A 2 -11.31 27.64 -7.05
C ASN A 2 -10.79 26.72 -5.93
N GLU A 3 -11.30 26.84 -4.71
CA GLU A 3 -10.87 26.04 -3.54
C GLU A 3 -11.12 24.54 -3.76
N VAL A 4 -12.34 24.18 -4.17
CA VAL A 4 -12.74 22.80 -4.53
C VAL A 4 -11.82 22.14 -5.58
N LYS A 5 -11.39 22.88 -6.61
CA LYS A 5 -10.50 22.33 -7.65
C LYS A 5 -9.09 22.09 -7.13
N VAL A 6 -8.61 22.94 -6.22
CA VAL A 6 -7.32 22.77 -5.55
C VAL A 6 -7.35 21.54 -4.65
N ASP A 7 -8.44 21.34 -3.90
CA ASP A 7 -8.62 20.18 -3.02
C ASP A 7 -8.66 18.86 -3.81
N PHE A 8 -9.36 18.83 -4.95
CA PHE A 8 -9.40 17.64 -5.80
C PHE A 8 -8.02 17.29 -6.38
N GLY A 9 -7.27 18.27 -6.89
CA GLY A 9 -5.92 18.05 -7.40
C GLY A 9 -4.94 17.59 -6.31
N ALA A 10 -5.09 18.11 -5.09
CA ALA A 10 -4.29 17.68 -3.94
C ALA A 10 -4.60 16.23 -3.53
N LEU A 11 -5.88 15.82 -3.56
CA LEU A 11 -6.31 14.45 -3.28
C LEU A 11 -5.83 13.45 -4.35
N GLU A 12 -5.90 13.82 -5.63
CA GLU A 12 -5.37 12.99 -6.72
C GLU A 12 -3.86 12.79 -6.58
N GLY A 13 -3.11 13.86 -6.30
CA GLY A 13 -1.68 13.80 -6.03
C GLY A 13 -1.33 12.90 -4.84
N LEU A 14 -2.05 13.06 -3.72
CA LEU A 14 -1.87 12.23 -2.53
C LEU A 14 -2.09 10.73 -2.82
N SER A 15 -3.10 10.42 -3.64
CA SER A 15 -3.38 9.03 -4.01
C SER A 15 -2.28 8.41 -4.88
N GLY A 16 -1.72 9.19 -5.82
CA GLY A 16 -0.55 8.76 -6.60
C GLY A 16 0.69 8.53 -5.73
N ASP A 17 0.90 9.40 -4.74
CA ASP A 17 1.99 9.26 -3.77
C ASP A 17 1.84 8.00 -2.91
N ILE A 18 0.62 7.70 -2.45
CA ILE A 18 0.34 6.50 -1.65
C ILE A 18 0.57 5.24 -2.48
N ASP A 19 0.09 5.18 -3.72
CA ASP A 19 0.33 4.03 -4.61
C ASP A 19 1.83 3.80 -4.84
N SER A 20 2.58 4.89 -5.09
CA SER A 20 4.04 4.84 -5.28
C SER A 20 4.77 4.33 -4.04
N ARG A 21 4.37 4.78 -2.84
CA ARG A 21 4.94 4.33 -1.57
C ARG A 21 4.59 2.86 -1.30
N ASN A 22 3.36 2.44 -1.57
CA ASN A 22 2.95 1.04 -1.41
C ASN A 22 3.79 0.12 -2.29
N LYS A 23 4.02 0.49 -3.56
CA LYS A 23 4.91 -0.24 -4.48
C LYS A 23 6.35 -0.31 -3.96
N ALA A 24 6.88 0.79 -3.42
CA ALA A 24 8.22 0.79 -2.83
C ALA A 24 8.32 -0.19 -1.66
N VAL A 25 7.32 -0.23 -0.76
CA VAL A 25 7.29 -1.18 0.35
C VAL A 25 7.22 -2.62 -0.15
N GLN A 26 6.36 -2.91 -1.14
CA GLN A 26 6.27 -4.24 -1.75
C GLN A 26 7.61 -4.69 -2.33
N ASN A 27 8.30 -3.83 -3.07
CA ASN A 27 9.63 -4.13 -3.61
C ASN A 27 10.67 -4.42 -2.51
N HIS A 28 10.61 -3.69 -1.39
CA HIS A 28 11.48 -3.95 -0.25
C HIS A 28 11.18 -5.30 0.42
N LEU A 29 9.90 -5.64 0.60
CA LEU A 29 9.49 -6.94 1.11
C LEU A 29 9.98 -8.07 0.19
N GLU A 30 9.78 -7.96 -1.13
CA GLU A 30 10.27 -8.96 -2.08
C GLU A 30 11.79 -9.12 -2.03
N THR A 31 12.51 -7.99 -1.96
CA THR A 31 13.99 -7.99 -1.88
C THR A 31 14.48 -8.74 -0.65
N LEU A 32 13.93 -8.41 0.53
CA LEU A 32 14.30 -9.06 1.79
C LEU A 32 13.88 -10.53 1.81
N GLY A 33 12.69 -10.85 1.29
CA GLY A 33 12.21 -12.23 1.20
C GLY A 33 13.09 -13.10 0.31
N ASN A 34 13.57 -12.55 -0.80
CA ASN A 34 14.52 -13.22 -1.69
C ASN A 34 15.89 -13.43 -1.03
N GLN A 35 16.35 -12.48 -0.22
CA GLN A 35 17.57 -12.66 0.58
C GLN A 35 17.41 -13.77 1.63
N ILE A 36 16.28 -13.80 2.35
CA ILE A 36 15.99 -14.86 3.33
C ILE A 36 15.95 -16.24 2.66
N LYS A 37 15.29 -16.36 1.50
CA LYS A 37 15.28 -17.62 0.73
C LYS A 37 16.67 -18.08 0.30
N LYS A 38 17.58 -17.16 -0.05
CA LYS A 38 18.97 -17.51 -0.37
C LYS A 38 19.74 -18.02 0.84
N LEU A 39 19.45 -17.47 2.03
CA LEU A 39 20.07 -17.92 3.27
C LEU A 39 19.60 -19.33 3.67
N GLU A 40 18.40 -19.74 3.28
CA GLU A 40 17.87 -21.08 3.59
C GLU A 40 18.81 -22.21 3.16
N GLY A 41 19.37 -22.14 1.95
CA GLY A 41 20.32 -23.14 1.46
C GLY A 41 21.66 -23.17 2.20
N ILE A 42 21.97 -22.15 3.01
CA ILE A 42 23.20 -22.09 3.83
C ILE A 42 22.95 -22.68 5.24
N TRP A 43 21.70 -22.69 5.71
CA TRP A 43 21.33 -23.01 7.10
C TRP A 43 20.62 -24.38 7.26
N GLU A 44 20.64 -25.24 6.25
CA GLU A 44 20.04 -26.60 6.27
C GLU A 44 20.58 -27.55 7.37
N GLY A 45 21.64 -27.18 8.09
CA GLY A 45 22.27 -27.98 9.15
C GLY A 45 21.55 -27.98 10.51
N SER A 46 22.21 -28.57 11.52
CA SER A 46 21.68 -28.92 12.86
C SER A 46 21.13 -27.77 13.73
N ALA A 47 21.07 -26.53 13.21
CA ALA A 47 20.57 -25.33 13.89
C ALA A 47 19.42 -24.64 13.10
N ASN A 48 18.67 -25.40 12.31
CA ASN A 48 17.65 -24.90 11.36
C ASN A 48 16.37 -24.36 12.05
N GLU A 49 15.98 -24.84 13.23
CA GLU A 49 14.69 -24.47 13.85
C GLU A 49 14.54 -22.96 14.09
N GLY A 50 15.56 -22.28 14.61
CA GLY A 50 15.52 -20.83 14.85
C GLY A 50 15.41 -20.02 13.56
N PHE A 51 16.10 -20.47 12.50
CA PHE A 51 16.01 -19.85 11.18
C PHE A 51 14.62 -20.04 10.55
N GLN A 52 14.05 -21.25 10.60
CA GLN A 52 12.70 -21.51 10.08
C GLN A 52 11.62 -20.72 10.83
N ALA A 53 11.76 -20.58 12.15
CA ALA A 53 10.86 -19.74 12.95
C ALA A 53 10.93 -18.28 12.50
N GLN A 54 12.13 -17.72 12.38
CA GLN A 54 12.33 -16.34 11.94
C GLN A 54 11.85 -16.10 10.50
N LYS A 55 12.12 -17.07 9.61
CA LYS A 55 11.63 -17.07 8.22
C LYS A 55 10.10 -17.03 8.20
N THR A 56 9.45 -17.93 8.92
CA THR A 56 7.99 -18.00 8.98
C THR A 56 7.39 -16.70 9.51
N GLN A 57 7.97 -16.16 10.59
CA GLN A 57 7.57 -14.87 11.15
C GLN A 57 7.70 -13.74 10.12
N TRP A 58 8.82 -13.68 9.40
CA TRP A 58 9.03 -12.69 8.35
C TRP A 58 7.96 -12.76 7.25
N PHE A 59 7.70 -13.95 6.69
CA PHE A 59 6.71 -14.11 5.62
C PHE A 59 5.29 -13.77 6.10
N THR A 60 4.97 -14.11 7.35
CA THR A 60 3.69 -13.76 7.97
C THR A 60 3.53 -12.25 8.11
N SER A 61 4.54 -11.56 8.66
CA SER A 61 4.51 -10.11 8.82
C SER A 61 4.51 -9.36 7.48
N ALA A 62 5.19 -9.88 6.46
CA ALA A 62 5.18 -9.32 5.12
C ALA A 62 3.79 -9.42 4.47
N ASP A 63 3.10 -10.55 4.65
CA ASP A 63 1.74 -10.74 4.17
C ASP A 63 0.75 -9.78 4.87
N ASP A 64 0.81 -9.67 6.19
CA ASP A 64 -0.03 -8.73 6.94
C ASP A 64 0.17 -7.28 6.48
N LEU A 65 1.43 -6.87 6.29
CA LEU A 65 1.74 -5.54 5.76
C LEU A 65 1.14 -5.33 4.36
N ASN A 66 1.27 -6.32 3.47
CA ASN A 66 0.66 -6.25 2.14
C ASN A 66 -0.87 -6.09 2.20
N GLN A 67 -1.54 -6.82 3.10
CA GLN A 67 -2.98 -6.70 3.31
C GLN A 67 -3.37 -5.30 3.81
N VAL A 68 -2.59 -4.72 4.75
CA VAL A 68 -2.81 -3.36 5.24
C VAL A 68 -2.63 -2.33 4.12
N LEU A 69 -1.57 -2.44 3.32
CA LEU A 69 -1.32 -1.53 2.19
C LEU A 69 -2.43 -1.62 1.12
N ALA A 70 -2.94 -2.83 0.86
CA ALA A 70 -4.08 -3.02 -0.04
C ALA A 70 -5.35 -2.33 0.49
N LYS A 71 -5.63 -2.44 1.80
CA LYS A 71 -6.76 -1.72 2.44
C LYS A 71 -6.60 -0.21 2.34
N ILE A 72 -5.40 0.31 2.53
CA ILE A 72 -5.09 1.74 2.38
C ILE A 72 -5.36 2.19 0.94
N ALA A 73 -4.88 1.45 -0.06
CA ALA A 73 -5.10 1.77 -1.47
C ALA A 73 -6.59 1.84 -1.83
N VAL A 74 -7.40 0.89 -1.33
CA VAL A 74 -8.85 0.89 -1.51
C VAL A 74 -9.50 2.09 -0.85
N ALA A 75 -9.17 2.38 0.42
CA ALA A 75 -9.75 3.51 1.15
C ALA A 75 -9.48 4.85 0.46
N VAL A 76 -8.27 5.02 -0.07
CA VAL A 76 -7.83 6.21 -0.80
C VAL A 76 -8.57 6.35 -2.13
N LYS A 77 -8.74 5.26 -2.89
CA LYS A 77 -9.54 5.25 -4.11
C LYS A 77 -11.01 5.60 -3.84
N THR A 78 -11.61 5.00 -2.81
CA THR A 78 -12.99 5.31 -2.40
C THR A 78 -13.14 6.75 -1.95
N ALA A 79 -12.18 7.31 -1.22
CA ALA A 79 -12.20 8.73 -0.86
C ALA A 79 -12.21 9.61 -2.12
N ASN A 80 -11.33 9.36 -3.08
CA ASN A 80 -11.30 10.08 -4.35
C ASN A 80 -12.62 10.00 -5.13
N GLU A 81 -13.23 8.81 -5.22
CA GLU A 81 -14.53 8.62 -5.90
C GLU A 81 -15.66 9.38 -5.20
N ASN A 82 -15.72 9.33 -3.87
CA ASN A 82 -16.73 10.03 -3.08
C ASN A 82 -16.63 11.55 -3.19
N TYR A 83 -15.41 12.09 -3.23
CA TYR A 83 -15.20 13.52 -3.45
C TYR A 83 -15.61 13.96 -4.86
N GLY A 84 -15.23 13.21 -5.91
CA GLY A 84 -15.61 13.53 -7.29
C GLY A 84 -17.13 13.51 -7.53
N THR A 85 -17.83 12.55 -6.92
CA THR A 85 -19.30 12.44 -7.04
C THR A 85 -20.04 13.52 -6.24
N THR A 86 -19.60 13.82 -5.02
CA THR A 86 -20.19 14.86 -4.16
C THR A 86 -20.01 16.24 -4.76
N GLU A 87 -18.81 16.55 -5.25
CA GLU A 87 -18.54 17.84 -5.89
C GLU A 87 -19.22 17.97 -7.25
N GLY A 88 -19.31 16.91 -8.05
CA GLY A 88 -20.08 16.90 -9.29
C GLY A 88 -21.57 17.15 -9.06
N ALA A 89 -22.14 16.64 -7.97
CA ALA A 89 -23.52 16.89 -7.57
C ALA A 89 -23.73 18.33 -7.07
N ASN A 90 -22.81 18.86 -6.26
CA ASN A 90 -22.87 20.22 -5.74
C ASN A 90 -22.67 21.27 -6.85
N ALA A 91 -21.69 21.08 -7.73
CA ALA A 91 -21.45 21.98 -8.87
C ALA A 91 -22.66 22.06 -9.81
N LYS A 92 -23.37 20.95 -10.04
CA LYS A 92 -24.63 20.93 -10.81
C LYS A 92 -25.77 21.65 -10.10
N ARG A 93 -25.75 21.70 -8.77
CA ARG A 93 -26.80 22.31 -7.94
C ARG A 93 -26.60 23.82 -7.72
N PHE A 94 -25.37 24.30 -7.80
CA PHE A 94 -25.01 25.73 -7.66
C PHE A 94 -24.64 26.41 -8.99
N GLY A 95 -24.52 25.65 -10.08
CA GLY A 95 -24.21 26.16 -11.43
C GLY A 95 -25.39 26.11 -12.41
N GLY A 96 -26.60 25.84 -11.92
CA GLY A 96 -27.87 25.96 -12.66
C GLY A 96 -28.67 27.16 -12.19
#